data_AF-A0A077EDN4-F1
#
_entry.id   AF-A0A077EDN4-F1
#
_cell.length_a   1.000
_cell.length_b   1.000
_cell.length_c   1.000
_cell.angle_alpha   90.00
_cell.angle_beta   90.00
_cell.angle_gamma   90.00
#
_symmetry.space_group_name_H-M   'P 1'
#
loop_
_entity.id
_entity.type
_entity.pdbx_description
1 polymer ?
#
loop_
_entity_poly.entity_id
_entity_poly.type
_entity_poly.pdbx_seq_one_letter_code
_entity_poly.pdbx_strand_id
1 'polypeptide(L)'
;MKHIYWLILSFIFIVGCSPNHTEEKTELNKILHAVLKYKSDWETPHNNIFLVNPKLRQLKVRVPSQKEILREEPPPPPVFNTNIVRLLDLRNSQSTERKTDSLNLLKQEKYIFDSIIIDDKINPNIKLANKDEVHNSIELYQFSNPVYFNDRFVYIELIHHDYGFGTGFGYLLEKQKDGSWIVKESINTFIT
;
A
#
# COMPACT_ATOMS: atom_id res chain seq x y z
N MET A 1 -33.21 -20.22 31.25
CA MET A 1 -31.74 -20.03 31.39
C MET A 1 -30.95 -20.36 30.11
N LYS A 2 -31.18 -21.49 29.42
CA LYS A 2 -30.48 -21.84 28.15
C LYS A 2 -30.58 -20.77 27.03
N HIS A 3 -31.72 -20.11 26.89
CA HIS A 3 -31.93 -19.09 25.83
C HIS A 3 -31.18 -17.77 26.07
N ILE A 4 -30.90 -17.42 27.33
CA ILE A 4 -30.15 -16.19 27.67
C ILE A 4 -28.66 -16.37 27.32
N TYR A 5 -28.10 -17.55 27.58
CA TYR A 5 -26.72 -17.86 27.17
C TYR A 5 -26.54 -17.82 25.65
N TRP A 6 -27.55 -18.25 24.87
CA TRP A 6 -27.48 -18.22 23.41
C TRP A 6 -27.55 -16.80 22.85
N LEU A 7 -28.35 -15.92 23.47
CA LEU A 7 -28.40 -14.50 23.13
C LEU A 7 -27.09 -13.78 23.45
N ILE A 8 -26.50 -14.02 24.62
CA ILE A 8 -25.20 -13.44 25.01
C ILE A 8 -24.08 -13.94 24.09
N LEU A 9 -24.06 -15.24 23.76
CA LEU A 9 -23.08 -15.79 22.82
C LEU A 9 -23.23 -15.17 21.42
N SER A 10 -24.45 -14.97 20.93
CA SER A 10 -24.69 -14.29 19.64
C SER A 10 -24.24 -12.83 19.65
N PHE A 11 -24.40 -12.13 20.78
CA PHE A 11 -24.00 -10.74 20.93
C PHE A 11 -22.47 -10.56 20.92
N ILE A 12 -21.73 -11.51 21.52
CA ILE A 12 -20.25 -11.51 21.49
C ILE A 12 -19.73 -11.70 20.05
N PHE A 13 -20.41 -12.50 19.22
CA PHE A 13 -20.05 -12.66 17.80
C PHE A 13 -20.39 -11.45 16.94
N ILE A 14 -21.37 -10.62 17.32
CA ILE A 14 -21.75 -9.41 16.56
C ILE A 14 -20.78 -8.25 16.83
N VAL A 15 -20.24 -8.12 18.06
CA VAL A 15 -19.29 -7.04 18.40
C VAL A 15 -17.86 -7.35 17.93
N GLY A 16 -17.55 -8.61 17.63
CA GLY A 16 -16.21 -9.06 17.19
C GLY A 16 -15.86 -8.82 15.72
N CYS A 17 -16.75 -8.23 14.91
CA CYS A 17 -16.54 -8.02 13.47
C CYS A 17 -16.64 -6.53 13.04
N SER A 18 -16.24 -5.59 13.89
CA SER A 18 -15.91 -4.24 13.39
C SER A 18 -14.45 -4.24 12.92
N PRO A 19 -14.13 -3.82 11.69
CA PRO A 19 -12.73 -3.56 11.32
C PRO A 19 -12.14 -2.56 12.33
N ASN A 20 -11.02 -2.93 12.95
CA ASN A 20 -10.38 -2.07 13.93
C ASN A 20 -9.59 -0.98 13.19
N HIS A 21 -10.25 0.13 12.89
CA HIS A 21 -9.68 1.26 12.16
C HIS A 21 -8.39 1.82 12.78
N THR A 22 -8.14 1.59 14.08
CA THR A 22 -6.92 2.03 14.76
C THR A 22 -5.72 1.16 14.41
N GLU A 23 -5.89 -0.16 14.38
CA GLU A 23 -4.85 -1.11 13.97
C GLU A 23 -4.47 -0.90 12.50
N GLU A 24 -5.48 -0.72 11.65
CA GLU A 24 -5.34 -0.40 10.23
C GLU A 24 -4.53 0.88 9.98
N LYS A 25 -4.78 1.96 10.74
CA LYS A 25 -4.00 3.22 10.65
C LYS A 25 -2.56 3.04 11.12
N THR A 26 -2.36 2.27 12.19
CA THR A 26 -1.02 1.98 12.72
C THR A 26 -0.22 1.19 11.71
N GLU A 27 -0.85 0.21 11.06
CA GLU A 27 -0.23 -0.63 10.05
C GLU A 27 0.19 0.18 8.83
N LEU A 28 -0.69 1.06 8.32
CA LEU A 28 -0.35 1.99 7.26
C LEU A 28 0.87 2.84 7.63
N ASN A 29 0.89 3.44 8.83
CA ASN A 29 2.02 4.25 9.28
C ASN A 29 3.34 3.47 9.29
N LYS A 30 3.34 2.20 9.71
CA LYS A 30 4.53 1.34 9.67
C LYS A 30 4.99 1.03 8.25
N ILE A 31 4.06 0.83 7.32
CA ILE A 31 4.37 0.62 5.90
C ILE A 31 5.00 1.89 5.30
N LEU A 32 4.40 3.06 5.54
CA LEU A 32 4.93 4.34 5.07
C LEU A 32 6.34 4.59 5.62
N HIS A 33 6.55 4.33 6.91
CA HIS A 33 7.85 4.42 7.56
C HIS A 33 8.90 3.57 6.84
N ALA A 34 8.58 2.30 6.58
CA ALA A 34 9.51 1.37 5.95
C ALA A 34 9.90 1.82 4.53
N VAL A 35 8.95 2.33 3.74
CA VAL A 35 9.23 2.85 2.39
C VAL A 35 10.10 4.10 2.43
N LEU A 36 9.78 5.08 3.28
CA LEU A 36 10.55 6.32 3.37
C LEU A 36 11.93 6.10 3.97
N LYS A 37 12.06 5.21 4.96
CA LYS A 37 13.36 4.79 5.49
C LYS A 37 14.20 4.13 4.40
N TYR A 38 13.61 3.20 3.65
CA TYR A 38 14.29 2.61 2.51
C TYR A 38 14.70 3.68 1.50
N LYS A 39 13.89 4.71 1.24
CA LYS A 39 14.29 5.79 0.33
C LYS A 39 15.43 6.65 0.92
N SER A 40 15.35 7.02 2.20
CA SER A 40 16.38 7.85 2.85
C SER A 40 17.74 7.18 2.93
N ASP A 41 17.79 5.85 3.06
CA ASP A 41 19.06 5.11 3.12
C ASP A 41 19.84 5.16 1.79
N TRP A 42 19.17 5.49 0.68
CA TRP A 42 19.79 5.59 -0.66
C TRP A 42 20.10 7.02 -1.07
N GLU A 43 19.48 8.01 -0.43
CA GLU A 43 19.72 9.44 -0.66
C GLU A 43 20.66 9.99 0.42
N THR A 44 21.38 11.08 0.12
CA THR A 44 22.36 11.66 1.05
C THR A 44 21.65 12.09 2.35
N PRO A 45 22.22 11.85 3.56
CA PRO A 45 21.55 12.11 4.82
C PRO A 45 21.42 13.62 5.03
N HIS A 46 20.28 14.16 4.62
CA HIS A 46 19.77 15.41 5.12
C HIS A 46 18.61 15.06 6.06
N ASN A 47 18.37 15.87 7.09
CA ASN A 47 17.23 15.74 7.99
C ASN A 47 15.94 15.98 7.17
N ASN A 48 15.56 14.99 6.36
CA ASN A 48 14.55 15.14 5.34
C ASN A 48 13.19 14.98 6.01
N ILE A 49 12.53 16.12 6.20
CA ILE A 49 11.10 16.14 6.41
C ILE A 49 10.47 15.81 5.06
N PHE A 50 9.83 14.65 4.97
CA PHE A 50 9.10 14.22 3.79
C PHE A 50 7.76 14.95 3.73
N LEU A 51 7.57 15.79 2.72
CA LEU A 51 6.27 16.40 2.45
C LEU A 51 5.39 15.38 1.72
N VAL A 52 4.37 14.86 2.40
CA VAL A 52 3.51 13.79 1.90
C VAL A 52 2.11 14.30 1.60
N ASN A 53 1.58 13.96 0.42
CA ASN A 53 0.19 14.23 0.07
C ASN A 53 -0.73 13.41 1.01
N PRO A 54 -1.66 14.05 1.74
CA PRO A 54 -2.55 13.34 2.65
C PRO A 54 -3.53 12.40 1.95
N LYS A 55 -3.77 12.57 0.63
CA LYS A 55 -4.66 11.69 -0.14
C LYS A 55 -3.89 10.53 -0.74
N LEU A 56 -4.42 9.33 -0.57
CA LEU A 56 -3.89 8.12 -1.19
C LEU A 56 -4.40 7.97 -2.62
N ARG A 57 -3.52 7.51 -3.50
CA ARG A 57 -3.90 7.04 -4.84
C ARG A 57 -4.58 5.68 -4.71
N GLN A 58 -5.71 5.50 -5.38
CA GLN A 58 -6.42 4.23 -5.39
C GLN A 58 -5.80 3.29 -6.43
N LEU A 59 -4.90 2.43 -5.99
CA LEU A 59 -4.28 1.38 -6.78
C LEU A 59 -5.26 0.22 -6.95
N LYS A 60 -5.63 -0.04 -8.21
CA LYS A 60 -6.53 -1.15 -8.57
C LYS A 60 -5.72 -2.32 -9.09
N VAL A 61 -5.96 -3.51 -8.55
CA VAL A 61 -5.40 -4.74 -9.10
C VAL A 61 -6.33 -5.25 -10.20
N ARG A 62 -5.80 -5.42 -11.41
CA ARG A 62 -6.56 -5.95 -12.56
C ARG A 62 -6.03 -7.29 -13.02
N VAL A 63 -6.92 -8.06 -13.64
CA VAL A 63 -6.57 -9.28 -14.40
C VAL A 63 -6.31 -8.88 -15.85
N PRO A 64 -5.13 -9.18 -16.42
CA PRO A 64 -4.87 -8.92 -17.84
C PRO A 64 -5.69 -9.85 -18.73
N SER A 65 -6.01 -9.39 -19.94
CA SER A 65 -6.66 -10.24 -20.94
C SER A 65 -5.68 -11.31 -21.45
N GLN A 66 -6.20 -12.39 -22.03
CA GLN A 66 -5.34 -13.40 -22.65
C GLN A 66 -4.50 -12.82 -23.79
N LYS A 67 -5.05 -11.88 -24.57
CA LYS A 67 -4.33 -11.18 -25.63
C LYS A 67 -3.18 -10.31 -25.10
N GLU A 68 -3.38 -9.64 -23.96
CA GLU A 68 -2.31 -8.88 -23.29
C GLU A 68 -1.18 -9.82 -22.82
N ILE A 69 -1.54 -10.97 -22.24
CA ILE A 69 -0.56 -11.99 -21.82
C ILE A 69 0.24 -12.51 -23.02
N LEU A 70 -0.44 -12.73 -24.15
CA LEU A 70 0.17 -13.15 -25.42
C LEU A 70 0.87 -12.03 -26.18
N ARG A 71 0.85 -10.78 -25.66
CA ARG A 71 1.44 -9.57 -26.27
C ARG A 71 0.83 -9.18 -27.63
N GLU A 72 -0.39 -9.64 -27.88
CA GLU A 72 -1.18 -9.24 -29.05
C GLU A 72 -1.80 -7.85 -28.88
N GLU A 73 -2.02 -7.44 -27.62
CA GLU A 73 -2.50 -6.12 -27.25
C GLU A 73 -1.53 -5.49 -26.25
N PRO A 74 -1.20 -4.19 -26.39
CA PRO A 74 -0.39 -3.50 -25.40
C PRO A 74 -1.16 -3.43 -24.08
N PRO A 75 -0.44 -3.39 -22.93
CA PRO A 75 -1.11 -3.15 -21.66
C PRO A 75 -1.82 -1.79 -21.69
N PRO A 76 -2.97 -1.65 -21.01
CA PRO A 76 -3.61 -0.36 -20.86
C PRO A 76 -2.63 0.65 -20.27
N PRO A 77 -2.80 1.95 -20.58
CA PRO A 77 -2.02 2.98 -19.93
C PRO A 77 -2.14 2.83 -18.41
N PRO A 78 -1.08 3.18 -17.68
CA PRO A 78 -0.98 2.98 -16.23
C PRO A 78 -1.82 3.98 -15.43
N VAL A 79 -3.12 3.98 -15.66
CA VAL A 79 -4.02 4.88 -14.96
C VAL A 79 -4.43 4.17 -13.67
N PHE A 80 -3.56 4.25 -12.66
CA PHE A 80 -3.76 3.73 -11.29
C PHE A 80 -4.12 2.23 -11.20
N ASN A 81 -3.64 1.42 -12.14
CA ASN A 81 -3.93 -0.01 -12.20
C ASN A 81 -2.63 -0.81 -12.26
N THR A 82 -2.51 -1.85 -11.44
CA THR A 82 -1.40 -2.82 -11.50
C THR A 82 -1.89 -4.19 -11.94
N ASN A 83 -1.07 -4.88 -12.73
CA ASN A 83 -1.39 -6.20 -13.25
C ASN A 83 -1.11 -7.26 -12.17
N ILE A 84 -2.11 -8.08 -11.85
CA ILE A 84 -2.00 -9.15 -10.85
C ILE A 84 -0.84 -10.11 -11.13
N VAL A 85 -0.57 -10.42 -12.41
CA VAL A 85 0.53 -11.31 -12.81
C VAL A 85 1.87 -10.70 -12.41
N ARG A 86 2.06 -9.39 -12.67
CA ARG A 86 3.28 -8.66 -12.28
C ARG A 86 3.48 -8.68 -10.77
N LEU A 87 2.42 -8.51 -9.98
CA LEU A 87 2.50 -8.56 -8.51
C LEU A 87 2.90 -9.96 -8.01
N LEU A 88 2.29 -11.01 -8.56
CA LEU A 88 2.59 -12.39 -8.18
C LEU A 88 4.01 -12.81 -8.59
N ASP A 89 4.49 -12.33 -9.74
CA ASP A 89 5.86 -12.54 -10.20
C ASP A 89 6.86 -11.77 -9.33
N LEU A 90 6.55 -10.52 -8.97
CA LEU A 90 7.35 -9.72 -8.04
C LEU A 90 7.48 -10.40 -6.66
N ARG A 91 6.40 -10.97 -6.14
CA ARG A 91 6.45 -11.74 -4.89
C ARG A 91 7.26 -13.03 -5.02
N ASN A 92 7.50 -13.51 -6.25
CA ASN A 92 8.10 -14.80 -6.55
C ASN A 92 7.42 -15.95 -5.79
N SER A 93 6.09 -15.92 -5.74
CA SER A 93 5.29 -16.88 -4.98
C SER A 93 5.42 -18.29 -5.54
N GLN A 94 5.66 -19.27 -4.67
CA GLN A 94 5.54 -20.67 -5.03
C GLN A 94 4.10 -20.99 -5.46
N SER A 95 3.92 -22.01 -6.32
CA SER A 95 2.63 -22.36 -6.94
C SER A 95 1.47 -22.48 -5.93
N THR A 96 1.72 -23.06 -4.75
CA THR A 96 0.72 -23.22 -3.68
C THR A 96 0.28 -21.89 -3.08
N GLU A 97 1.20 -20.97 -2.84
CA GLU A 97 0.91 -19.64 -2.28
C GLU A 97 0.25 -18.73 -3.32
N ARG A 98 0.66 -18.87 -4.59
CA ARG A 98 0.20 -18.04 -5.70
C ARG A 98 -1.33 -18.07 -5.85
N LYS A 99 -1.98 -19.20 -5.58
CA LYS A 99 -3.45 -19.30 -5.60
C LYS A 99 -4.11 -18.44 -4.53
N THR A 100 -3.63 -18.55 -3.29
CA THR A 100 -4.18 -17.81 -2.14
C THR A 100 -3.95 -16.31 -2.30
N ASP A 101 -2.75 -15.93 -2.73
CA ASP A 101 -2.42 -14.54 -3.00
C ASP A 101 -3.24 -13.96 -4.15
N SER A 102 -3.42 -14.72 -5.24
CA SER A 102 -4.27 -14.26 -6.35
C SER A 102 -5.67 -13.91 -5.84
N LEU A 103 -6.23 -14.75 -4.97
CA LEU A 103 -7.54 -14.50 -4.37
C LEU A 103 -7.53 -13.28 -3.45
N ASN A 104 -6.49 -13.11 -2.64
CA ASN A 104 -6.36 -11.96 -1.73
C ASN A 104 -6.23 -10.67 -2.51
N LEU A 105 -5.39 -10.62 -3.54
CA LEU A 105 -5.21 -9.48 -4.43
C LEU A 105 -6.51 -9.07 -5.15
N LEU A 106 -7.33 -10.03 -5.58
CA LEU A 106 -8.62 -9.74 -6.23
C LEU A 106 -9.70 -9.27 -5.26
N LYS A 107 -9.62 -9.63 -3.98
CA LYS A 107 -10.57 -9.17 -2.94
C LYS A 107 -10.32 -7.73 -2.50
N GLN A 108 -9.24 -7.10 -2.96
CA GLN A 108 -8.75 -5.80 -2.49
C GLN A 108 -9.62 -4.60 -2.89
N GLU A 109 -10.68 -4.76 -3.69
CA GLU A 109 -11.63 -3.68 -4.02
C GLU A 109 -12.36 -3.08 -2.79
N LYS A 110 -12.03 -3.54 -1.58
CA LYS A 110 -12.66 -3.15 -0.31
C LYS A 110 -11.73 -2.43 0.70
N TYR A 111 -10.46 -2.14 0.38
CA TYR A 111 -9.59 -1.45 1.34
C TYR A 111 -9.93 0.04 1.47
N ILE A 112 -9.97 0.52 2.72
CA ILE A 112 -10.78 1.67 3.20
C ILE A 112 -9.94 2.97 3.30
N PHE A 113 -8.68 2.97 2.85
CA PHE A 113 -7.81 4.12 3.04
C PHE A 113 -7.89 5.10 1.88
N ASP A 114 -8.66 6.17 2.05
CA ASP A 114 -8.66 7.31 1.12
C ASP A 114 -7.63 8.38 1.51
N SER A 115 -7.19 8.37 2.77
CA SER A 115 -6.29 9.39 3.31
C SER A 115 -5.37 8.86 4.40
N ILE A 116 -4.23 9.52 4.56
CA ILE A 116 -3.25 9.27 5.60
C ILE A 116 -3.56 10.14 6.82
N ILE A 117 -3.54 9.51 8.01
CA ILE A 117 -3.42 10.19 9.29
C ILE A 117 -2.07 9.75 9.87
N ILE A 118 -1.17 10.70 10.11
CA ILE A 118 0.18 10.41 10.58
C ILE A 118 0.18 10.12 12.08
N ASP A 119 0.91 9.07 12.45
CA ASP A 119 1.35 8.84 13.82
C ASP A 119 2.78 9.36 13.97
N ASP A 120 2.94 10.53 14.59
CA ASP A 120 4.24 11.21 14.75
C ASP A 120 5.24 10.39 15.57
N LYS A 121 4.79 9.41 16.36
CA LYS A 121 5.69 8.51 17.10
C LYS A 121 6.38 7.52 16.16
N ILE A 122 5.70 7.10 15.09
CA ILE A 122 6.23 6.18 14.08
C ILE A 122 6.93 6.98 12.97
N ASN A 123 6.37 8.12 12.60
CA ASN A 123 6.76 8.91 11.43
C ASN A 123 7.06 10.38 11.82
N PRO A 124 8.07 10.64 12.67
CA PRO A 124 8.38 12.00 13.15
C PRO A 124 8.89 12.94 12.04
N ASN A 125 9.28 12.38 10.89
CA ASN A 125 9.84 13.06 9.74
C ASN A 125 8.85 13.18 8.57
N ILE A 126 7.56 12.88 8.76
CA ILE A 126 6.53 13.10 7.74
C ILE A 126 5.74 14.37 8.08
N LYS A 127 5.67 15.30 7.11
CA LYS A 127 4.75 16.43 7.15
C LYS A 127 3.65 16.20 6.11
N LEU A 128 2.38 16.25 6.53
CA LEU A 128 1.27 16.24 5.57
C LEU A 128 1.15 17.59 4.87
N ALA A 129 1.13 17.55 3.53
CA ALA A 129 0.97 18.73 2.70
C ALA A 129 -0.44 19.32 2.81
N ASN A 130 -0.52 20.64 2.90
CA ASN A 130 -1.78 21.36 2.74
C ASN A 130 -2.14 21.50 1.24
N LYS A 131 -3.31 22.08 0.94
CA LYS A 131 -3.79 22.21 -0.46
C LYS A 131 -2.87 23.02 -1.35
N ASP A 132 -2.31 24.11 -0.84
CA ASP A 132 -1.44 25.01 -1.60
C ASP A 132 -0.06 24.37 -1.83
N GLU A 133 0.44 23.65 -0.83
CA GLU A 133 1.64 22.83 -0.94
C GLU A 133 1.47 21.71 -1.97
N VAL A 134 0.31 21.05 -2.04
CA VAL A 134 0.06 20.03 -3.09
C VAL A 134 0.02 20.65 -4.48
N HIS A 135 -0.51 21.86 -4.63
CA HIS A 135 -0.62 22.50 -5.94
C HIS A 135 0.70 23.08 -6.45
N ASN A 136 1.51 23.62 -5.53
CA ASN A 136 2.74 24.34 -5.85
C ASN A 136 4.01 23.63 -5.39
N SER A 137 3.93 22.33 -5.06
CA SER A 137 5.07 21.60 -4.50
C SER A 137 6.23 21.59 -5.46
N ILE A 138 7.41 21.96 -4.94
CA ILE A 138 8.68 21.62 -5.57
C ILE A 138 8.95 20.12 -5.38
N GLU A 139 8.77 19.61 -4.16
CA GLU A 139 8.96 18.20 -3.82
C GLU A 139 7.71 17.66 -3.10
N LEU A 140 7.13 16.55 -3.57
CA LEU A 140 5.95 15.95 -2.94
C LEU A 140 5.91 14.43 -3.11
N TYR A 141 5.67 13.73 -2.00
CA TYR A 141 5.50 12.29 -1.97
C TYR A 141 4.02 11.91 -1.98
N GLN A 142 3.61 11.05 -2.89
CA GLN A 142 2.23 10.58 -2.98
C GLN A 142 2.16 9.06 -3.00
N PHE A 143 1.63 8.49 -1.92
CA PHE A 143 1.45 7.04 -1.76
C PHE A 143 0.15 6.55 -2.39
N SER A 144 0.14 5.28 -2.79
CA SER A 144 -1.09 4.53 -3.01
C SER A 144 -1.63 3.92 -1.72
N ASN A 145 -2.86 3.42 -1.75
CA ASN A 145 -3.30 2.43 -0.77
C ASN A 145 -2.40 1.16 -0.86
N PRO A 146 -2.18 0.48 0.28
CA PRO A 146 -1.46 -0.79 0.30
C PRO A 146 -2.31 -1.91 -0.30
N VAL A 147 -1.63 -2.84 -0.98
CA VAL A 147 -2.19 -4.05 -1.58
C VAL A 147 -1.59 -5.27 -0.90
N TYR A 148 -2.37 -5.96 -0.09
CA TYR A 148 -1.92 -7.10 0.70
C TYR A 148 -2.05 -8.42 -0.09
N PHE A 149 -0.94 -9.15 -0.19
CA PHE A 149 -0.95 -10.54 -0.64
C PHE A 149 -1.47 -11.43 0.49
N ASN A 150 -1.07 -11.12 1.73
CA ASN A 150 -1.45 -11.77 2.98
C ASN A 150 -0.90 -10.93 4.16
N ASP A 151 -1.03 -11.41 5.39
CA ASP A 151 -0.56 -10.70 6.61
C ASP A 151 0.96 -10.47 6.68
N ARG A 152 1.73 -11.13 5.80
CA ARG A 152 3.20 -11.04 5.77
C ARG A 152 3.73 -10.21 4.61
N PHE A 153 2.95 -10.02 3.54
CA PHE A 153 3.43 -9.36 2.33
C PHE A 153 2.44 -8.31 1.84
N VAL A 154 2.97 -7.12 1.58
CA VAL A 154 2.21 -5.98 1.08
C VAL A 154 2.97 -5.29 -0.04
N TYR A 155 2.22 -4.79 -1.02
CA TYR A 155 2.72 -3.94 -2.09
C TYR A 155 2.16 -2.53 -1.94
N ILE A 156 2.97 -1.52 -2.22
CA ILE A 156 2.54 -0.11 -2.24
C ILE A 156 3.31 0.65 -3.31
N GLU A 157 2.67 1.63 -3.94
CA GLU A 157 3.33 2.54 -4.86
C GLU A 157 3.56 3.90 -4.20
N LEU A 158 4.65 4.56 -4.59
CA LEU A 158 4.98 5.93 -4.24
C LEU A 158 5.36 6.68 -5.51
N ILE A 159 4.76 7.85 -5.70
CA ILE A 159 5.25 8.85 -6.66
C ILE A 159 6.00 9.92 -5.89
N HIS A 160 7.22 10.19 -6.31
CA HIS A 160 7.99 11.35 -5.92
C HIS A 160 7.87 12.42 -7.01
N HIS A 161 7.20 13.52 -6.72
CA HIS A 161 7.10 14.67 -7.61
C HIS A 161 8.23 15.63 -7.33
N ASP A 162 8.99 16.00 -8.36
CA ASP A 162 10.06 16.99 -8.33
C ASP A 162 9.86 18.00 -9.47
N TYR A 163 9.60 19.26 -9.14
CA TYR A 163 9.23 20.35 -10.08
C TYR A 163 8.14 19.96 -11.10
N GLY A 164 7.15 19.17 -10.66
CA GLY A 164 6.03 18.72 -11.50
C GLY A 164 6.30 17.47 -12.33
N PHE A 165 7.52 16.92 -12.31
CA PHE A 165 7.83 15.60 -12.86
C PHE A 165 7.68 14.54 -11.78
N GLY A 166 6.90 13.49 -12.04
CA GLY A 166 6.67 12.40 -11.10
C GLY A 166 7.54 11.19 -11.43
N THR A 167 8.32 10.70 -10.48
CA THR A 167 8.99 9.40 -10.58
C THR A 167 8.30 8.40 -9.65
N GLY A 168 7.75 7.34 -10.23
CA GLY A 168 6.98 6.29 -9.57
C GLY A 168 7.79 5.04 -9.28
N PHE A 169 7.69 4.56 -8.05
CA PHE A 169 8.24 3.28 -7.62
C PHE A 169 7.17 2.44 -6.93
N GLY A 170 7.26 1.12 -7.12
CA GLY A 170 6.49 0.12 -6.41
C GLY A 170 7.39 -0.65 -5.46
N TYR A 171 6.89 -0.91 -4.26
CA TYR A 171 7.65 -1.57 -3.20
C TYR A 171 6.92 -2.80 -2.73
N LEU A 172 7.60 -3.95 -2.71
CA LEU A 172 7.17 -5.14 -2.01
C LEU A 172 7.79 -5.15 -0.62
N LEU A 173 6.96 -5.26 0.41
CA LEU A 173 7.38 -5.30 1.79
C LEU A 173 7.04 -6.63 2.46
N GLU A 174 7.90 -7.03 3.39
CA GLU A 174 7.74 -8.23 4.22
C GLU A 174 7.65 -7.86 5.70
N LYS A 175 6.64 -8.39 6.39
CA LYS A 175 6.41 -8.16 7.81
C LYS A 175 7.38 -8.99 8.64
N GLN A 176 8.05 -8.32 9.57
CA GLN A 176 8.99 -8.92 10.50
C GLN A 176 8.26 -9.45 11.74
N LYS A 177 8.96 -10.28 12.54
CA LYS A 177 8.38 -10.90 13.75
C LYS A 177 7.96 -9.89 14.81
N ASP A 178 8.62 -8.73 14.86
CA ASP A 178 8.28 -7.61 15.75
C ASP A 178 7.12 -6.75 15.21
N GLY A 179 6.58 -7.11 14.04
CA GLY A 179 5.50 -6.39 13.38
C GLY A 179 5.93 -5.13 12.64
N SER A 180 7.23 -4.88 12.47
CA SER A 180 7.77 -3.88 11.54
C SER A 180 7.73 -4.40 10.10
N TRP A 181 7.89 -3.50 9.13
CA TRP A 181 7.97 -3.85 7.71
C TRP A 181 9.35 -3.52 7.16
N ILE A 182 9.82 -4.34 6.23
CA ILE A 182 11.05 -4.06 5.46
C ILE A 182 10.74 -4.15 3.97
N VAL A 183 11.35 -3.27 3.18
CA VAL A 183 11.31 -3.36 1.72
C VAL A 183 12.21 -4.53 1.28
N LYS A 184 11.64 -5.45 0.50
CA LYS A 184 12.35 -6.60 -0.08
C LYS A 184 12.75 -6.36 -1.52
N GLU A 185 11.88 -5.68 -2.26
CA GLU A 185 12.09 -5.40 -3.67
C GLU A 185 11.45 -4.06 -4.03
N SER A 186 12.10 -3.34 -4.94
CA SER A 186 11.61 -2.10 -5.51
C SER A 186 11.65 -2.19 -7.03
N ILE A 187 10.62 -1.66 -7.67
CA ILE A 187 10.49 -1.64 -9.13
C ILE A 187 10.10 -0.24 -9.59
N ASN A 188 10.67 0.21 -10.71
CA ASN A 188 10.16 1.40 -11.37
C ASN A 188 8.74 1.10 -11.89
N THR A 189 7.77 1.88 -11.42
CA THR A 189 6.40 1.74 -11.88
C THR A 189 6.14 2.69 -13.02
N PHE A 190 6.50 3.98 -12.92
CA PHE A 190 6.30 4.99 -13.96
C PHE A 190 7.23 6.20 -13.86
N ILE A 191 7.34 6.97 -14.95
CA ILE A 191 7.76 8.37 -14.93
C ILE A 191 6.60 9.15 -15.57
N THR A 192 6.09 10.18 -14.90
CA THR A 192 5.01 11.07 -15.38
C THR A 192 5.50 12.47 -15.59
#